data_AF-A0A6N8X0V1-F1
#
_entry.id   AF-A0A6N8X0V1-F1
#
_cell.length_a   1.000
_cell.length_b   1.000
_cell.length_c   1.000
_cell.angle_alpha   90.00
_cell.angle_beta   90.00
_cell.angle_gamma   90.00
#
_symmetry.space_group_name_H-M   'P 1'
#
loop_
_entity.id
_entity.type
_entity.pdbx_description
1 polymer ?
#
loop_
_entity_poly.entity_id
_entity_poly.type
_entity_poly.pdbx_seq_one_letter_code
_entity_poly.pdbx_strand_id
1 'polypeptide(L)'
;LRRRGEELPRRPRVYFEEWYDPLVSGIRWVSELIELAGGDDCFPEYREGSLAKERIIADPDEVVRRAPDVIIGSWCGRKFRPERVVAREGWSRIPAVANGQLHEIKSALILQPGPAALTDGVGALHRIISDWVQASPH
;
A
#
# COMPACT_ATOMS: atom_id res chain seq x y z
N LEU A 1 7.54 -1.83 -16.66
CA LEU A 1 6.54 -1.37 -15.67
C LEU A 1 6.68 0.12 -15.39
N ARG A 2 7.87 0.64 -15.06
CA ARG A 2 8.12 2.09 -14.91
C ARG A 2 7.41 2.98 -15.95
N ARG A 3 7.68 2.77 -17.24
CA ARG A 3 7.03 3.49 -18.34
C ARG A 3 5.49 3.44 -18.29
N ARG A 4 4.91 2.27 -17.99
CA ARG A 4 3.45 2.12 -17.88
C ARG A 4 2.88 2.85 -16.67
N GLY A 5 3.61 2.89 -15.56
CA GLY A 5 3.23 3.66 -14.37
C GLY A 5 3.30 5.17 -14.63
N GLU A 6 4.28 5.63 -15.39
CA GLU A 6 4.41 7.04 -15.82
C GLU A 6 3.33 7.46 -16.83
N GLU A 7 2.81 6.53 -17.63
CA GLU A 7 1.75 6.77 -18.61
C GLU A 7 0.34 6.85 -17.97
N LEU A 8 0.18 6.57 -16.68
CA LEU A 8 -1.11 6.71 -16.00
C LEU A 8 -1.48 8.19 -15.82
N PRO A 9 -2.73 8.59 -16.11
CA PRO A 9 -3.16 9.99 -16.05
C PRO A 9 -3.21 10.61 -14.64
N ARG A 10 -3.10 9.78 -13.59
CA ARG A 10 -3.08 10.20 -12.18
C ARG A 10 -2.46 9.11 -11.32
N ARG A 11 -2.00 9.50 -10.13
CA ARG A 11 -1.31 8.63 -9.17
C ARG A 11 -2.13 8.55 -7.88
N PRO A 12 -2.64 7.37 -7.46
CA PRO A 12 -3.30 7.23 -6.17
C PRO A 12 -2.29 7.34 -5.04
N ARG A 13 -2.73 7.89 -3.90
CA ARG A 13 -2.03 7.72 -2.63
C ARG A 13 -2.22 6.29 -2.14
N VAL A 14 -1.13 5.56 -1.95
CA VAL A 14 -1.12 4.15 -1.55
C VAL A 14 -0.60 4.03 -0.13
N TYR A 15 -1.42 3.47 0.77
CA TYR A 15 -0.94 3.04 2.08
C TYR A 15 -0.64 1.55 2.03
N PHE A 16 0.62 1.19 2.27
CA PHE A 16 1.04 -0.20 2.40
C PHE A 16 1.18 -0.58 3.88
N GLU A 17 0.42 -1.57 4.32
CA GLU A 17 0.40 -2.08 5.69
C GLU A 17 1.13 -3.44 5.74
N GLU A 18 2.38 -3.41 6.19
CA GLU A 18 3.19 -4.61 6.43
C GLU A 18 2.65 -5.40 7.64
N TRP A 19 2.18 -4.70 8.67
CA TRP A 19 1.58 -5.30 9.86
C TRP A 19 0.51 -4.42 10.48
N TYR A 20 -0.46 -5.03 11.15
CA TYR A 20 -1.68 -4.37 11.62
C TYR A 20 -1.70 -3.95 13.09
N ASP A 21 -0.80 -4.50 13.93
CA ASP A 21 -0.73 -4.19 15.37
C ASP A 21 0.66 -4.50 15.97
N PRO A 22 1.49 -3.47 16.26
CA PRO A 22 1.27 -2.07 15.89
C PRO A 22 1.25 -1.88 14.36
N LEU A 23 0.73 -0.74 13.87
CA LEU A 23 0.74 -0.44 12.45
C LEU A 23 2.17 -0.28 11.95
N VAL A 24 2.57 -1.10 10.99
CA VAL A 24 3.90 -1.04 10.35
C VAL A 24 3.72 -0.73 8.87
N SER A 25 4.35 0.35 8.39
CA SER A 25 4.37 0.71 6.97
C SER A 25 5.38 -0.13 6.18
N GLY A 26 5.32 -0.04 4.84
CA GLY A 26 6.21 -0.78 3.96
C GLY A 26 7.69 -0.44 4.10
N ILE A 27 8.55 -1.44 3.88
CA ILE A 27 10.01 -1.28 3.76
C ILE A 27 10.39 -0.53 2.47
N ARG A 28 11.63 -0.04 2.41
CA ARG A 28 12.17 0.79 1.31
C ARG A 28 11.79 0.36 -0.10
N TRP A 29 12.09 -0.88 -0.48
CA TRP A 29 11.81 -1.33 -1.84
C TRP A 29 10.32 -1.37 -2.14
N VAL A 30 9.45 -1.57 -1.14
CA VAL A 30 7.99 -1.53 -1.37
C VAL A 30 7.57 -0.11 -1.73
N SER A 31 8.09 0.88 -1.01
CA SER A 31 7.91 2.32 -1.33
C SER A 31 8.34 2.61 -2.77
N GLU A 32 9.56 2.21 -3.14
CA GLU A 32 10.09 2.38 -4.50
C GLU A 32 9.25 1.64 -5.56
N LEU A 33 8.77 0.43 -5.27
CA LEU A 33 7.94 -0.35 -6.18
C LEU A 33 6.54 0.26 -6.36
N ILE A 34 5.96 0.86 -5.32
CA ILE A 34 4.70 1.63 -5.42
C ILE A 34 4.89 2.81 -6.38
N GLU A 35 5.97 3.57 -6.20
CA GLU A 35 6.31 4.71 -7.06
C GLU A 35 6.48 4.27 -8.52
N LEU A 36 7.19 3.16 -8.75
CA LEU A 36 7.39 2.58 -10.09
C LEU A 36 6.12 2.02 -10.72
N ALA A 37 5.17 1.57 -9.92
CA ALA A 37 3.89 1.04 -10.36
C ALA A 37 2.88 2.14 -10.73
N GLY A 38 3.16 3.40 -10.36
CA GLY A 38 2.34 4.56 -10.69
C GLY A 38 1.55 5.15 -9.53
N GLY A 39 1.87 4.79 -8.28
CA GLY A 39 1.23 5.32 -7.08
C GLY A 39 2.19 6.20 -6.28
N ASP A 40 1.66 6.91 -5.29
CA ASP A 40 2.46 7.69 -4.34
C ASP A 40 2.38 7.02 -2.97
N ASP A 41 3.53 6.65 -2.40
CA ASP A 41 3.58 6.09 -1.05
C ASP A 41 3.06 7.14 -0.06
N CYS A 42 2.10 6.75 0.77
CA CYS A 42 1.61 7.63 1.83
C CYS A 42 2.68 7.92 2.86
N PHE A 43 3.68 7.06 3.04
CA PHE A 43 4.61 7.06 4.18
C PHE A 43 6.09 6.99 3.76
N PRO A 44 6.55 7.83 2.79
CA PRO A 44 7.88 7.71 2.22
C PRO A 44 8.99 7.98 3.25
N GLU A 45 8.72 8.71 4.32
CA GLU A 45 9.71 8.98 5.37
C GLU A 45 10.11 7.71 6.15
N TYR A 46 9.22 6.72 6.25
CA TYR A 46 9.53 5.47 6.95
C TYR A 46 10.40 4.52 6.12
N ARG A 47 10.61 4.80 4.83
CA ARG A 47 11.43 3.98 3.94
C ARG A 47 12.90 3.91 4.35
N GLU A 48 13.37 4.85 5.18
CA GLU A 48 14.73 4.85 5.73
C GLU A 48 14.92 3.82 6.86
N GLY A 49 13.82 3.36 7.49
CA GLY A 49 13.85 2.36 8.56
C GLY A 49 14.06 0.94 8.03
N SER A 50 15.21 0.35 8.31
CA SER A 50 15.53 -1.02 7.91
C SER A 50 14.77 -2.07 8.72
N LEU A 51 14.46 -1.77 9.99
CA LEU A 51 13.76 -2.67 10.92
C LEU A 51 12.29 -2.29 11.07
N ALA A 52 11.41 -3.28 11.24
CA ALA A 52 9.96 -3.05 11.37
C ALA A 52 9.60 -2.01 12.46
N LYS A 53 10.34 -2.02 13.58
CA LYS A 53 10.15 -1.06 14.69
C LYS A 53 10.39 0.41 14.30
N GLU A 54 11.20 0.65 13.26
CA GLU A 54 11.54 2.00 12.75
C GLU A 54 10.47 2.51 11.78
N ARG A 55 9.54 1.64 11.38
CA ARG A 55 8.44 1.92 10.45
C ARG A 55 7.07 1.84 11.12
N ILE A 56 7.06 1.89 12.45
CA ILE A 56 5.81 1.92 13.22
C ILE A 56 5.17 3.31 13.05
N ILE A 57 3.91 3.31 12.61
CA ILE A 57 3.07 4.51 12.61
C ILE A 57 2.50 4.65 14.02
N ALA A 58 3.08 5.57 14.81
CA ALA A 58 2.75 5.73 16.22
C ALA A 58 1.32 6.23 16.46
N ASP A 59 0.83 7.11 15.59
CA ASP A 59 -0.55 7.61 15.62
C ASP A 59 -1.34 7.05 14.41
N PRO A 60 -2.27 6.09 14.62
CA PRO A 60 -3.11 5.56 13.55
C PRO A 60 -3.93 6.61 12.79
N ASP A 61 -4.24 7.77 13.39
CA ASP A 61 -4.94 8.85 12.70
C ASP A 61 -4.08 9.50 11.61
N GLU A 62 -2.76 9.30 11.58
CA GLU A 62 -1.90 9.72 10.46
C GLU A 62 -2.34 9.06 9.15
N VAL A 63 -2.67 7.76 9.17
CA VAL A 63 -3.18 7.07 7.97
C VAL A 63 -4.45 7.75 7.49
N VAL A 64 -5.30 8.16 8.43
CA VAL A 64 -6.56 8.81 8.10
C VAL A 64 -6.34 10.22 7.54
N ARG A 65 -5.44 11.00 8.12
CA ARG A 65 -5.06 12.35 7.63
C ARG A 65 -4.46 12.31 6.23
N ARG A 66 -3.67 11.28 5.92
CA ARG A 66 -3.09 11.08 4.58
C ARG A 66 -4.11 10.60 3.55
N ALA A 67 -5.27 10.12 4.01
CA ALA A 67 -6.43 9.78 3.19
C ALA A 67 -6.07 8.93 1.95
N PRO A 68 -5.46 7.74 2.12
CA PRO A 68 -5.07 6.91 0.99
C PRO A 68 -6.26 6.57 0.11
N ASP A 69 -5.99 6.55 -1.19
CA ASP A 69 -6.92 6.13 -2.24
C ASP A 69 -6.96 4.61 -2.38
N VAL A 70 -5.86 3.94 -2.03
CA VAL A 70 -5.68 2.49 -2.03
C VAL A 70 -4.97 2.05 -0.74
N ILE A 71 -5.48 1.00 -0.09
CA ILE A 71 -4.77 0.31 1.00
C ILE A 71 -4.38 -1.09 0.55
N ILE A 72 -3.12 -1.44 0.75
CA ILE A 72 -2.57 -2.76 0.45
C ILE A 72 -2.05 -3.38 1.74
N GLY A 73 -2.62 -4.51 2.14
CA GLY A 73 -2.13 -5.29 3.28
C GLY A 73 -1.25 -6.46 2.85
N SER A 74 -0.13 -6.63 3.55
CA SER A 74 0.84 -7.72 3.32
C SER A 74 1.29 -8.36 4.63
N TRP A 75 0.34 -8.86 5.42
CA TRP A 75 0.60 -9.35 6.77
C TRP A 75 1.40 -10.66 6.75
N CYS A 76 2.69 -10.60 7.10
CA CYS A 76 3.55 -11.78 7.06
C CYS A 76 3.02 -12.93 7.94
N GLY A 77 2.79 -14.11 7.36
CA GLY A 77 2.27 -15.27 8.09
C GLY A 77 0.79 -15.18 8.50
N ARG A 78 0.05 -14.16 8.04
CA ARG A 78 -1.40 -14.02 8.27
C ARG A 78 -2.12 -13.63 6.99
N LYS A 79 -3.40 -13.98 6.86
CA LYS A 79 -4.23 -13.51 5.75
C LYS A 79 -4.67 -12.07 6.01
N PHE A 80 -4.55 -11.19 5.03
CA PHE A 80 -5.14 -9.85 5.10
C PHE A 80 -6.66 -9.93 5.22
N ARG A 81 -7.24 -9.12 6.10
CA ARG A 81 -8.67 -9.09 6.42
C ARG A 81 -9.19 -7.66 6.23
N PRO A 82 -9.70 -7.28 5.04
CA PRO A 82 -10.27 -5.96 4.79
C PRO A 82 -11.28 -5.53 5.85
N GLU A 83 -12.10 -6.46 6.34
CA GLU A 83 -13.09 -6.25 7.40
C GLU A 83 -12.48 -5.73 8.71
N ARG A 84 -11.23 -6.08 9.03
CA ARG A 84 -10.51 -5.54 10.19
C ARG A 84 -10.08 -4.09 9.98
N VAL A 85 -9.75 -3.72 8.74
CA VAL A 85 -9.39 -2.34 8.38
C VAL A 85 -10.64 -1.46 8.45
N VAL A 86 -11.76 -1.94 7.90
CA VAL A 86 -13.07 -1.23 7.94
C VAL A 86 -13.55 -1.01 9.38
N ALA A 87 -13.29 -1.96 10.28
CA ALA A 87 -13.70 -1.88 11.67
C ALA A 87 -12.84 -0.92 12.54
N ARG A 88 -11.75 -0.35 12.02
CA ARG A 88 -10.93 0.61 12.77
C ARG A 88 -11.69 1.92 12.96
N GLU A 89 -11.72 2.40 14.20
CA GLU A 89 -12.41 3.65 14.53
C GLU A 89 -11.87 4.82 13.71
N GLY A 90 -12.78 5.60 13.12
CA GLY A 90 -12.43 6.76 12.28
C GLY A 90 -11.96 6.41 10.87
N TRP A 91 -11.63 5.16 10.54
CA TRP A 91 -11.08 4.79 9.22
C TRP A 91 -12.11 4.76 8.11
N SER A 92 -13.40 4.74 8.43
CA SER A 92 -14.48 4.85 7.43
C SER A 92 -14.42 6.14 6.58
N ARG A 93 -13.72 7.18 7.05
CA ARG A 93 -13.49 8.43 6.30
C ARG A 93 -12.33 8.37 5.29
N ILE A 94 -11.56 7.28 5.28
CA ILE A 94 -10.49 7.07 4.31
C ILE A 94 -11.09 6.72 2.94
N PRO A 95 -10.68 7.38 1.83
CA PRO A 95 -11.19 7.08 0.49
C PRO A 95 -11.07 5.60 0.11
N ALA A 96 -9.95 4.96 0.41
CA ALA A 96 -9.76 3.53 0.18
C ALA A 96 -10.78 2.65 0.91
N VAL A 97 -11.13 2.99 2.15
CA VAL A 97 -12.10 2.23 2.96
C VAL A 97 -13.52 2.46 2.42
N ALA A 98 -13.88 3.73 2.20
CA ALA A 98 -15.20 4.11 1.68
C ALA A 98 -15.50 3.51 0.30
N ASN A 99 -14.48 3.39 -0.56
CA ASN A 99 -14.62 2.89 -1.93
C ASN A 99 -14.23 1.41 -2.09
N GLY A 100 -13.97 0.69 -1.00
CA GLY A 100 -13.61 -0.73 -1.03
C GLY A 100 -12.27 -1.04 -1.71
N GLN A 101 -11.33 -0.09 -1.77
CA GLN A 101 -9.99 -0.24 -2.35
C GLN A 101 -9.00 -0.83 -1.34
N LEU A 102 -9.39 -1.98 -0.78
CA LEU A 102 -8.64 -2.73 0.23
C LEU A 102 -8.14 -4.04 -0.39
N HIS A 103 -6.83 -4.12 -0.65
CA HIS A 103 -6.24 -5.20 -1.44
C HIS A 103 -5.20 -6.00 -0.64
N GLU A 104 -5.01 -7.27 -1.01
CA GLU A 104 -3.94 -8.10 -0.47
C GLU A 104 -2.84 -8.30 -1.52
N ILE A 105 -1.59 -8.08 -1.14
CA ILE A 105 -0.43 -8.66 -1.85
C ILE A 105 0.29 -9.56 -0.86
N LYS A 106 0.41 -10.85 -1.19
CA LYS A 106 1.07 -11.83 -0.30
C LYS A 106 2.51 -11.40 0.00
N SER A 107 2.92 -11.52 1.26
CA SER A 107 4.28 -11.15 1.71
C SER A 107 5.38 -11.82 0.90
N ALA A 108 5.18 -13.09 0.52
CA ALA A 108 6.12 -13.84 -0.33
C ALA A 108 6.37 -13.20 -1.71
N LEU A 109 5.44 -12.38 -2.21
CA LEU A 109 5.55 -11.71 -3.51
C LEU A 109 6.17 -10.32 -3.43
N ILE A 110 6.23 -9.68 -2.25
CA ILE A 110 6.56 -8.25 -2.15
C ILE A 110 7.51 -7.89 -1.00
N LEU A 111 7.51 -8.65 0.10
CA LEU A 111 8.35 -8.39 1.28
C LEU A 111 9.64 -9.22 1.32
N GLN A 112 9.85 -10.14 0.38
CA GLN A 112 11.11 -10.88 0.30
C GLN A 112 12.02 -10.24 -0.75
N PRO A 113 13.29 -9.95 -0.42
CA PRO A 113 14.26 -9.50 -1.42
C PRO A 113 14.48 -10.64 -2.42
N GLY A 114 14.03 -10.46 -3.66
CA GLY A 114 14.16 -11.48 -4.69
C GLY A 114 13.39 -11.17 -5.97
N PRO A 115 13.48 -12.05 -6.98
CA PRO A 115 12.86 -11.84 -8.29
C PRO A 115 11.36 -11.59 -8.20
N ALA A 116 10.66 -12.28 -7.30
CA ALA A 116 9.22 -12.16 -7.12
C ALA A 116 8.76 -10.72 -6.85
N ALA A 117 9.49 -9.93 -6.06
CA ALA A 117 9.16 -8.53 -5.82
C ALA A 117 9.27 -7.68 -7.12
N LEU A 118 10.26 -8.00 -7.96
CA LEU A 118 10.55 -7.32 -9.21
C LEU A 118 9.72 -7.83 -10.40
N THR A 119 8.98 -8.93 -10.23
CA THR A 119 8.07 -9.49 -11.24
C THR A 119 6.62 -9.44 -10.77
N ASP A 120 6.26 -10.34 -9.86
CA ASP A 120 4.88 -10.59 -9.43
C ASP A 120 4.38 -9.50 -8.49
N GLY A 121 5.23 -9.06 -7.56
CA GLY A 121 4.93 -7.99 -6.59
C GLY A 121 4.63 -6.67 -7.28
N VAL A 122 5.59 -6.15 -8.05
CA VAL A 122 5.40 -4.90 -8.82
C VAL A 122 4.30 -5.03 -9.89
N GLY A 123 4.12 -6.22 -10.48
CA GLY A 123 3.01 -6.49 -11.39
C GLY A 123 1.66 -6.41 -10.70
N ALA A 124 1.55 -6.92 -9.47
CA ALA A 124 0.34 -6.81 -8.66
C ALA A 124 0.05 -5.37 -8.22
N LEU A 125 1.08 -4.62 -7.79
CA LEU A 125 0.96 -3.19 -7.49
C LEU A 125 0.42 -2.42 -8.70
N HIS A 126 1.04 -2.61 -9.87
CA HIS A 126 0.64 -1.88 -11.08
C HIS A 126 -0.78 -2.22 -11.52
N ARG A 127 -1.22 -3.48 -11.37
CA ARG A 127 -2.61 -3.87 -11.65
C ARG A 127 -3.60 -3.16 -10.74
N ILE A 128 -3.39 -3.23 -9.43
CA ILE A 128 -4.26 -2.57 -8.43
C ILE A 128 -4.35 -1.06 -8.72
N ILE A 129 -3.21 -0.42 -8.96
CA ILE A 129 -3.14 1.02 -9.25
C ILE A 129 -3.85 1.34 -10.58
N SER A 130 -3.63 0.55 -11.62
CA SER A 130 -4.27 0.77 -12.92
C SER A 130 -5.79 0.59 -12.84
N ASP A 131 -6.26 -0.46 -12.15
CA ASP A 131 -7.68 -0.73 -11.94
C ASP A 131 -8.34 0.44 -11.20
N TRP A 132 -7.69 0.97 -10.16
CA TRP A 132 -8.15 2.17 -9.46
C TRP A 132 -8.24 3.38 -10.40
N VAL A 133 -7.21 3.59 -11.23
CA VAL A 133 -7.17 4.69 -12.20
C VAL A 133 -8.34 4.59 -13.19
N GLN A 134 -8.68 3.40 -13.67
CA GLN A 134 -9.82 3.19 -14.58
C GLN A 134 -11.18 3.34 -13.89
N ALA A 135 -11.29 2.98 -12.62
CA ALA A 135 -12.56 2.94 -11.90
C ALA A 135 -13.04 4.31 -11.38
N SER A 136 -12.19 5.33 -11.27
CA SER A 136 -12.63 6.69 -10.94
C SER A 136 -12.67 7.54 -12.22
N PRO A 137 -13.86 7.69 -12.85
CA PRO A 137 -14.02 8.55 -14.02
C PRO A 137 -13.81 10.02 -13.64
N HIS A 138 -13.31 10.78 -14.62
CA HIS A 138 -12.97 12.20 -14.57
C HIS A 138 -14.03 13.10 -13.96
#